data_AF-A0A2S9PQZ2-F1
#
_entry.id   AF-A0A2S9PQZ2-F1
#
_cell.length_a   1.000
_cell.length_b   1.000
_cell.length_c   1.000
_cell.angle_alpha   90.00
_cell.angle_beta   90.00
_cell.angle_gamma   90.00
#
_symmetry.space_group_name_H-M   'P 1'
#
loop_
_entity.id
_entity.type
_entity.pdbx_description
1 polymer ?
#
loop_
_entity_poly.entity_id
_entity_poly.type
_entity_poly.pdbx_seq_one_letter_code
_entity_poly.pdbx_strand_id
1 'polypeptide(L)'
;MTTLTDLLIRARIDTSRAVPGDVVPPSGTSSRTRPVAPHQSANTTAAEDLRTLCETLISHTPATAVADFVTEQVPEPRSALVLACVLQLTDTDDGARFWWQYAAGAGQPAAAYCLYLHHLSLGETHTARWWHTQTNDPTPTTPDAA
;
A
#
# COMPACT_ATOMS: atom_id res chain seq x y z
N MET A 1 -11.14 -10.32 13.52
CA MET A 1 -9.92 -9.67 13.02
C MET A 1 -10.02 -9.66 11.49
N THR A 2 -10.16 -8.50 10.86
CA THR A 2 -10.16 -8.40 9.38
C THR A 2 -8.75 -8.69 8.87
N THR A 3 -8.59 -9.69 8.02
CA THR A 3 -7.28 -10.01 7.43
C THR A 3 -6.99 -9.06 6.27
N LEU A 4 -5.71 -8.93 5.88
CA LEU A 4 -5.35 -8.17 4.68
C LEU A 4 -6.06 -8.73 3.44
N THR A 5 -6.12 -10.05 3.29
CA THR A 5 -6.81 -10.70 2.17
C THR A 5 -8.29 -10.30 2.10
N ASP A 6 -8.99 -10.23 3.23
CA ASP A 6 -10.40 -9.78 3.27
C ASP A 6 -10.54 -8.33 2.76
N LEU A 7 -9.60 -7.46 3.11
CA LEU A 7 -9.59 -6.07 2.67
C LEU A 7 -9.35 -5.96 1.17
N LEU A 8 -8.42 -6.75 0.62
CA LEU A 8 -8.12 -6.76 -0.81
C LEU A 8 -9.29 -7.29 -1.64
N ILE A 9 -9.95 -8.35 -1.17
CA ILE A 9 -11.18 -8.87 -1.81
C ILE A 9 -12.27 -7.80 -1.83
N ARG A 10 -12.46 -7.06 -0.72
CA ARG A 10 -13.46 -5.98 -0.63
C ARG A 10 -13.12 -4.78 -1.51
N ALA A 11 -11.85 -4.40 -1.55
CA ALA A 11 -11.34 -3.36 -2.44
C ALA A 11 -11.33 -3.82 -3.91
N ARG A 12 -11.60 -5.11 -4.19
CA ARG A 12 -11.54 -5.74 -5.51
C ARG A 12 -10.18 -5.57 -6.20
N ILE A 13 -9.12 -5.53 -5.40
CA ILE A 13 -7.74 -5.43 -5.88
C ILE A 13 -7.25 -6.84 -6.22
N ASP A 14 -6.84 -7.04 -7.47
CA ASP A 14 -6.26 -8.31 -7.92
C ASP A 14 -4.77 -8.34 -7.56
N THR A 15 -4.42 -9.09 -6.51
CA THR A 15 -3.04 -9.17 -6.01
C THR A 15 -2.09 -9.89 -6.95
N SER A 16 -2.61 -10.72 -7.87
CA SER A 16 -1.85 -11.41 -8.91
C SER A 16 -1.46 -10.51 -10.09
N ARG A 17 -2.12 -9.36 -10.27
CA ARG A 17 -1.90 -8.44 -11.40
C ARG A 17 -0.71 -7.49 -11.21
N ALA A 18 -0.22 -7.34 -9.98
CA ALA A 18 0.76 -6.32 -9.62
C ALA A 18 2.24 -6.78 -9.73
N VAL A 19 2.48 -8.02 -10.16
CA VAL A 19 3.80 -8.42 -10.70
C VAL A 19 3.83 -7.95 -12.15
N PRO A 20 4.72 -7.02 -12.55
CA PRO A 20 4.85 -6.66 -13.95
C PRO A 20 5.42 -7.89 -14.69
N GLY A 21 4.53 -8.68 -15.27
CA GLY A 21 4.89 -9.55 -16.38
C GLY A 21 5.08 -8.64 -17.58
N ASP A 22 6.32 -8.42 -18.02
CA ASP A 22 6.67 -8.43 -19.45
C ASP A 22 8.14 -8.05 -19.69
N VAL A 23 8.95 -9.09 -19.95
CA VAL A 23 10.07 -9.02 -20.89
C VAL A 23 9.60 -9.71 -22.16
N VAL A 24 9.14 -8.95 -23.15
CA VAL A 24 9.01 -9.39 -24.55
C VAL A 24 9.40 -8.22 -25.47
N PRO A 25 10.28 -8.42 -26.47
CA PRO A 25 10.62 -7.38 -27.43
C PRO A 25 9.64 -7.38 -28.62
N PRO A 26 9.12 -6.24 -29.08
CA PRO A 26 8.44 -6.20 -30.36
C PRO A 26 9.30 -5.61 -31.47
N SER A 27 9.63 -6.47 -32.43
CA SER A 27 9.94 -6.09 -33.80
C SER A 27 8.67 -5.61 -34.51
N GLY A 28 8.78 -4.54 -35.31
CA GLY A 28 7.95 -4.34 -36.51
C GLY A 28 6.72 -3.42 -36.41
N THR A 29 6.91 -2.19 -36.89
CA THR A 29 6.00 -1.31 -37.68
C THR A 29 4.52 -1.09 -37.32
N SER A 30 4.25 0.16 -36.93
CA SER A 30 3.16 1.06 -37.35
C SER A 30 1.71 0.78 -36.91
N SER A 31 1.25 1.54 -35.91
CA SER A 31 -0.04 2.24 -35.90
C SER A 31 0.02 3.38 -34.88
N ARG A 32 -0.49 4.55 -35.26
CA ARG A 32 -0.28 5.86 -34.59
C ARG A 32 -1.20 6.06 -33.38
N THR A 33 -1.18 5.11 -32.46
CA THR A 33 -1.71 5.25 -31.10
C THR A 33 -0.52 5.55 -30.21
N ARG A 34 -0.51 6.70 -29.50
CA ARG A 34 0.60 7.02 -28.58
C ARG A 34 0.70 5.87 -27.56
N PRO A 35 1.78 5.07 -27.53
CA PRO A 35 1.89 4.01 -26.54
C PRO A 35 1.97 4.69 -25.18
N VAL A 36 0.95 4.50 -24.33
CA VAL A 36 1.16 4.71 -22.89
C VAL A 36 2.22 3.69 -22.52
N ALA A 37 3.40 4.16 -22.11
CA ALA A 37 4.48 3.26 -21.74
C ALA A 37 3.97 2.31 -20.64
N PRO A 38 4.25 1.00 -20.69
CA PRO A 38 3.70 0.00 -19.75
C PRO A 38 3.86 0.38 -18.27
N HIS A 39 4.97 1.06 -17.94
CA HIS A 39 5.26 1.57 -16.60
C HIS A 39 4.29 2.66 -16.16
N GLN A 40 3.90 3.58 -17.06
CA GLN A 40 3.01 4.69 -16.73
C GLN A 40 1.57 4.19 -16.47
N SER A 41 1.12 3.17 -17.20
CA SER A 41 -0.14 2.49 -16.90
C SER A 41 -0.09 1.76 -15.57
N ALA A 42 0.99 1.04 -15.27
CA ALA A 42 1.15 0.33 -13.99
C ALA A 42 1.16 1.30 -12.79
N ASN A 43 1.87 2.42 -12.90
CA ASN A 43 1.89 3.45 -11.88
C ASN A 43 0.50 4.06 -11.64
N THR A 44 -0.25 4.32 -12.70
CA THR A 44 -1.61 4.88 -12.59
C THR A 44 -2.56 3.89 -11.93
N THR A 45 -2.50 2.62 -12.31
CA THR A 45 -3.30 1.56 -11.67
C THR A 45 -2.93 1.40 -10.19
N ALA A 46 -1.64 1.44 -9.83
CA ALA A 46 -1.22 1.38 -8.44
C ALA A 46 -1.75 2.54 -7.59
N ALA A 47 -1.84 3.75 -8.14
CA ALA A 47 -2.44 4.90 -7.47
C ALA A 47 -3.96 4.73 -7.26
N GLU A 48 -4.66 4.16 -8.24
CA GLU A 48 -6.10 3.85 -8.16
C GLU A 48 -6.39 2.76 -7.12
N ASP A 49 -5.59 1.69 -7.11
CA ASP A 49 -5.67 0.60 -6.14
C ASP A 49 -5.39 1.13 -4.72
N LEU A 50 -4.38 1.99 -4.56
CA LEU A 50 -4.05 2.60 -3.26
C LEU A 50 -5.21 3.42 -2.72
N ARG A 51 -5.82 4.26 -3.56
CA ARG A 51 -7.00 5.06 -3.19
C ARG A 51 -8.16 4.17 -2.75
N THR A 52 -8.49 3.16 -3.56
CA THR A 52 -9.57 2.21 -3.29
C THR A 52 -9.36 1.44 -1.98
N LEU A 53 -8.12 1.03 -1.71
CA LEU A 53 -7.75 0.38 -0.46
C LEU A 53 -7.91 1.31 0.75
N CYS A 54 -7.47 2.57 0.63
CA CYS A 54 -7.60 3.56 1.70
C CYS A 54 -9.07 3.83 2.04
N GLU A 55 -9.91 4.03 1.03
CA GLU A 55 -11.36 4.20 1.20
C GLU A 55 -12.00 2.98 1.87
N THR A 56 -11.60 1.78 1.46
CA THR A 56 -12.06 0.51 2.05
C THR A 56 -11.65 0.39 3.51
N LEU A 57 -10.40 0.72 3.84
CA LEU A 57 -9.87 0.67 5.21
C LEU A 57 -10.62 1.64 6.14
N ILE A 58 -10.85 2.87 5.70
CA ILE A 58 -11.58 3.88 6.46
C ILE A 58 -13.03 3.43 6.68
N SER A 59 -13.71 2.98 5.61
CA SER A 59 -15.12 2.56 5.69
C SER A 59 -15.37 1.37 6.62
N HIS A 60 -14.36 0.52 6.83
CA HIS A 60 -14.46 -0.68 7.65
C HIS A 60 -13.80 -0.55 9.03
N THR A 61 -13.34 0.64 9.39
CA THR A 61 -12.79 0.91 10.72
C THR A 61 -13.82 1.62 11.58
N PRO A 62 -14.14 1.13 12.78
CA PRO A 62 -15.01 1.85 13.69
C PRO A 62 -14.40 3.20 14.07
N ALA A 63 -15.22 4.25 14.12
CA ALA A 63 -14.78 5.61 14.44
C ALA A 63 -14.10 5.73 15.82
N THR A 64 -14.39 4.82 16.75
CA THR A 64 -13.78 4.77 18.08
C THR A 64 -12.27 4.54 18.03
N ALA A 65 -11.78 3.75 17.07
CA ALA A 65 -10.34 3.49 16.93
C ALA A 65 -9.55 4.78 16.62
N VAL A 66 -10.17 5.72 15.90
CA VAL A 66 -9.56 7.02 15.59
C VAL A 66 -9.61 7.96 16.78
N ALA A 67 -10.63 7.86 17.64
CA ALA A 67 -10.73 8.67 18.85
C ALA A 67 -9.64 8.28 19.86
N ASP A 68 -9.39 6.98 20.04
CA ASP A 68 -8.37 6.47 20.98
C ASP A 68 -6.96 6.97 20.59
N PHE A 69 -6.66 7.00 19.29
CA PHE A 69 -5.42 7.56 18.73
C PHE A 69 -5.11 8.99 19.21
N VAL A 70 -6.13 9.85 19.28
CA VAL A 70 -5.94 11.27 19.66
C VAL A 70 -5.65 11.41 21.15
N THR A 71 -6.05 10.43 21.96
CA THR A 71 -5.93 10.47 23.42
C THR A 71 -4.70 9.74 23.96
N GLU A 72 -4.10 8.84 23.18
CA GLU A 72 -2.94 8.04 23.59
C GLU A 72 -1.60 8.70 23.24
N GLN A 73 -0.56 8.42 24.04
CA GLN A 73 0.81 8.88 23.73
C GLN A 73 1.50 8.05 22.65
N VAL A 74 1.10 6.78 22.48
CA VAL A 74 1.61 5.87 21.44
C VAL A 74 0.41 5.30 20.69
N PRO A 75 0.16 5.75 19.45
CA PRO A 75 -0.92 5.26 18.62
C PRO A 75 -1.01 3.75 18.44
N GLU A 76 -2.20 3.17 18.60
CA GLU A 76 -2.44 1.80 18.14
C GLU A 76 -2.09 1.67 16.64
N PRO A 77 -1.36 0.63 16.20
CA PRO A 77 -0.95 0.46 14.81
C PRO A 77 -2.10 0.49 13.80
N ARG A 78 -3.29 0.03 14.21
CA ARG A 78 -4.50 0.06 13.38
C ARG A 78 -4.98 1.49 13.15
N SER A 79 -4.92 2.34 14.16
CA SER A 79 -5.36 3.73 14.07
C SER A 79 -4.35 4.58 13.30
N ALA A 80 -3.05 4.31 13.45
CA ALA A 80 -2.00 4.89 12.60
C ALA A 80 -2.20 4.55 11.11
N LEU A 81 -2.57 3.31 10.79
CA LEU A 81 -2.92 2.91 9.41
C LEU A 81 -4.10 3.74 8.86
N VAL A 82 -5.16 3.94 9.64
CA VAL A 82 -6.33 4.71 9.22
C VAL A 82 -5.99 6.18 9.03
N LEU A 83 -5.22 6.77 9.96
CA LEU A 83 -4.73 8.13 9.82
C LEU A 83 -3.92 8.29 8.52
N ALA A 84 -3.02 7.36 8.24
CA ALA A 84 -2.24 7.35 7.00
C ALA A 84 -3.13 7.32 5.75
N CYS A 85 -4.18 6.49 5.75
CA CYS A 85 -5.16 6.45 4.66
C CYS A 85 -5.90 7.78 4.48
N VAL A 86 -6.28 8.46 5.57
CA VAL A 86 -6.89 9.79 5.49
C VAL A 86 -5.91 10.78 4.87
N LEU A 87 -4.66 10.81 5.34
CA LEU A 87 -3.62 11.70 4.81
C LEU A 87 -3.35 11.46 3.31
N GLN A 88 -3.36 10.20 2.86
CA GLN A 88 -3.23 9.87 1.43
C GLN A 88 -4.40 10.40 0.60
N LEU A 89 -5.63 10.34 1.12
CA LEU A 89 -6.82 10.85 0.41
C LEU A 89 -6.89 12.38 0.43
N THR A 90 -6.11 13.04 1.29
CA THR A 90 -5.96 14.51 1.33
C THR A 90 -4.64 14.99 0.74
N ASP A 91 -4.01 14.19 -0.13
CA ASP A 91 -2.76 14.50 -0.84
C ASP A 91 -1.59 14.91 0.09
N THR A 92 -1.55 14.36 1.31
CA THR A 92 -0.47 14.56 2.29
C THR A 92 0.44 13.35 2.34
N ASP A 93 1.09 13.06 1.21
CA ASP A 93 1.81 11.81 0.95
C ASP A 93 2.96 11.53 1.95
N ASP A 94 3.76 12.55 2.31
CA ASP A 94 4.86 12.36 3.26
C ASP A 94 4.35 11.95 4.66
N GLY A 95 3.23 12.54 5.09
CA GLY A 95 2.57 12.20 6.33
C GLY A 95 1.98 10.78 6.28
N ALA A 96 1.32 10.44 5.18
CA ALA A 96 0.77 9.10 4.97
C ALA A 96 1.88 8.04 5.04
N ARG A 97 2.99 8.27 4.33
CA ARG A 97 4.16 7.38 4.30
C ARG A 97 4.74 7.16 5.69
N PHE A 98 4.93 8.22 6.49
CA PHE A 98 5.44 8.09 7.85
C PHE A 98 4.57 7.15 8.70
N TRP A 99 3.25 7.36 8.67
CA TRP A 99 2.33 6.59 9.49
C TRP A 99 2.15 5.15 9.01
N TRP A 100 2.23 4.90 7.70
CA TRP A 100 2.29 3.52 7.21
C TRP A 100 3.58 2.83 7.62
N GLN A 101 4.73 3.49 7.61
CA GLN A 101 6.00 2.90 8.05
C GLN A 101 5.95 2.53 9.54
N TYR A 102 5.38 3.41 10.36
CA TYR A 102 5.11 3.13 11.78
C TYR A 102 4.23 1.89 11.95
N ALA A 103 3.06 1.86 11.29
CA ALA A 103 2.11 0.77 11.43
C ALA A 103 2.67 -0.56 10.89
N ALA A 104 3.42 -0.53 9.78
CA ALA A 104 4.07 -1.70 9.21
C ALA A 104 5.17 -2.25 10.14
N GLY A 105 5.99 -1.36 10.72
CA GLY A 105 6.99 -1.74 11.73
C GLY A 105 6.38 -2.33 13.01
N ALA A 106 5.13 -1.98 13.31
CA ALA A 106 4.35 -2.57 14.39
C ALA A 106 3.54 -3.82 13.98
N GLY A 107 3.83 -4.41 12.81
CA GLY A 107 3.24 -5.68 12.37
C GLY A 107 1.91 -5.57 11.63
N GLN A 108 1.54 -4.40 11.11
CA GLN A 108 0.32 -4.26 10.30
C GLN A 108 0.58 -4.54 8.81
N PRO A 109 0.16 -5.70 8.28
CA PRO A 109 0.45 -6.08 6.88
C PRO A 109 -0.24 -5.16 5.87
N ALA A 110 -1.42 -4.61 6.22
CA ALA A 110 -2.11 -3.64 5.38
C ALA A 110 -1.32 -2.35 5.19
N ALA A 111 -0.53 -1.92 6.19
CA ALA A 111 0.33 -0.75 6.06
C ALA A 111 1.50 -1.02 5.11
N ALA A 112 2.11 -2.21 5.19
CA ALA A 112 3.15 -2.63 4.25
C ALA A 112 2.62 -2.70 2.81
N TYR A 113 1.38 -3.18 2.62
CA TYR A 113 0.77 -3.22 1.30
C TYR A 113 0.43 -1.82 0.74
N CYS A 114 -0.03 -0.88 1.59
CA CYS A 114 -0.20 0.51 1.17
C CYS A 114 1.13 1.14 0.72
N LEU A 115 2.23 0.87 1.44
CA LEU A 115 3.57 1.34 1.04
C LEU A 115 4.04 0.71 -0.28
N TYR A 116 3.73 -0.56 -0.50
CA TYR A 116 3.97 -1.21 -1.79
C TYR A 116 3.28 -0.47 -2.94
N LEU A 117 1.97 -0.22 -2.83
CA LEU A 117 1.21 0.50 -3.87
C LEU A 117 1.67 1.94 -4.03
N HIS A 118 1.99 2.63 -2.93
CA HIS A 118 2.54 3.98 -2.96
C HIS A 118 3.83 4.04 -3.76
N HIS A 119 4.82 3.20 -3.43
CA HIS A 119 6.09 3.16 -4.16
C HIS A 119 5.93 2.67 -5.61
N LEU A 120 4.97 1.78 -5.89
CA LEU A 120 4.64 1.43 -7.28
C LEU A 120 4.09 2.62 -8.06
N SER A 121 3.23 3.44 -7.45
CA SER A 121 2.66 4.62 -8.12
C SER A 121 3.73 5.64 -8.51
N LEU A 122 4.82 5.71 -7.73
CA LEU A 122 6.00 6.54 -8.00
C LEU A 122 6.97 5.89 -9.01
N GLY A 123 6.76 4.64 -9.41
CA GLY A 123 7.67 3.88 -10.27
C GLY A 123 8.89 3.29 -9.53
N GLU A 124 8.90 3.33 -8.21
CA GLU A 124 10.00 2.87 -7.35
C GLU A 124 9.93 1.34 -7.12
N THR A 125 10.07 0.59 -8.21
CA THR A 125 9.82 -0.86 -8.24
C THR A 125 10.67 -1.68 -7.24
N HIS A 126 11.89 -1.25 -6.92
CA HIS A 126 12.74 -1.94 -5.94
C HIS A 126 12.19 -1.79 -4.52
N THR A 127 11.91 -0.56 -4.09
CA THR A 127 11.34 -0.24 -2.78
C THR A 127 9.96 -0.87 -2.63
N ALA A 128 9.13 -0.80 -3.68
CA ALA A 128 7.83 -1.46 -3.71
C ALA A 128 7.96 -2.97 -3.44
N ARG A 129 8.86 -3.67 -4.16
CA ARG A 129 9.05 -5.11 -3.97
C ARG A 129 9.47 -5.45 -2.54
N TRP A 130 10.32 -4.63 -1.91
CA TRP A 130 10.73 -4.82 -0.53
C TRP A 130 9.52 -4.78 0.43
N TRP A 131 8.65 -3.77 0.32
CA TRP A 131 7.42 -3.67 1.12
C TRP A 131 6.41 -4.79 0.84
N HIS A 132 6.33 -5.25 -0.41
CA HIS A 132 5.48 -6.38 -0.77
C HIS A 132 5.91 -7.68 -0.05
N THR A 133 7.22 -7.91 0.10
CA THR A 133 7.72 -9.05 0.88
C THR A 133 7.33 -8.93 2.35
N GLN A 134 7.42 -7.72 2.93
CA GLN A 134 7.01 -7.42 4.32
C GLN A 134 5.51 -7.59 4.57
N THR A 135 4.69 -7.63 3.50
CA THR A 135 3.25 -7.83 3.62
C THR A 135 2.87 -9.25 4.05
N ASN A 136 3.70 -10.23 3.70
CA ASN A 136 3.46 -11.66 3.96
C ASN A 136 4.30 -12.21 5.11
N ASP A 137 5.27 -11.43 5.59
CA ASP A 137 6.21 -11.84 6.63
C ASP A 137 5.86 -11.14 7.94
N PRO A 138 5.18 -11.81 8.89
CA PRO A 138 5.14 -11.32 10.25
C PRO A 138 6.53 -11.60 10.83
N THR A 139 7.52 -10.76 10.56
CA THR A 139 8.83 -10.87 11.22
C THR A 139 8.69 -10.33 12.64
N PRO A 140 8.66 -11.18 13.70
CA PRO A 140 9.13 -10.72 14.99
C PRO A 140 10.63 -10.48 14.82
N THR A 141 11.02 -9.23 14.58
CA THR A 141 12.41 -8.81 14.77
C THR A 141 12.71 -8.93 16.25
N THR A 142 13.00 -10.14 16.71
CA THR A 142 13.62 -10.35 18.02
C THR A 142 15.05 -9.85 17.85
N PRO A 143 15.48 -8.78 18.55
CA PRO A 143 16.87 -8.40 18.51
C PRO A 143 17.65 -9.53 19.19
N ASP A 144 18.51 -10.19 18.43
CA ASP A 144 19.47 -11.14 18.98
C ASP A 144 20.34 -10.36 19.98
N ALA A 145 20.14 -10.68 21.26
CA ALA A 145 20.82 -10.05 22.36
C ALA A 145 22.12 -10.82 22.66
N ALA A 146 23.21 -10.06 22.64
CA ALA A 146 24.55 -10.32 23.20
C ALA A 146 25.51 -11.22 22.41
#